data_AF-A0A8J6E4D1-F1
#
_entry.id   AF-A0A8J6E4D1-F1
#
_cell.length_a   1.000
_cell.length_b   1.000
_cell.length_c   1.000
_cell.angle_alpha   90.00
_cell.angle_beta   90.00
_cell.angle_gamma   90.00
#
_symmetry.space_group_name_H-M   'P 1'
#
loop_
_entity.id
_entity.type
_entity.pdbx_description
1 polymer ?
#
loop_
_entity_poly.entity_id
_entity_poly.type
_entity_poly.pdbx_seq_one_letter_code
_entity_poly.pdbx_strand_id
1 'polypeptide(L)'
;MITEKYNLSQKKQPLESDVDGQIRGLVVSDAVLNIMLLRYANYTQKLSFADFVSCMIRLETVTKVFQNLTKDGVGVYLSAEEWMQIIMSS
;
A
#
# COMPACT_ATOMS: atom_id res chain seq x y z
N MET A 1 31.29 -13.31 0.42
CA MET A 1 30.91 -12.73 1.73
C MET A 1 29.85 -11.62 1.57
N ILE A 2 28.67 -11.87 0.97
CA ILE A 2 27.61 -10.84 0.90
C ILE A 2 26.18 -11.44 1.03
N THR A 3 26.01 -12.63 1.61
CA THR A 3 24.69 -13.29 1.67
C THR A 3 24.13 -13.44 3.09
N GLU A 4 24.88 -13.07 4.13
CA GLU A 4 24.45 -13.28 5.53
C GLU A 4 23.96 -12.02 6.25
N LYS A 5 24.01 -10.84 5.63
CA LYS A 5 23.59 -9.59 6.31
C LYS A 5 22.14 -9.14 6.05
N TYR A 6 21.43 -9.78 5.13
CA TYR A 6 20.05 -9.37 4.78
C TYR A 6 18.94 -10.03 5.63
N ASN A 7 19.29 -10.92 6.58
CA ASN A 7 18.31 -11.69 7.37
C ASN A 7 18.14 -11.23 8.83
N LEU A 8 18.71 -10.10 9.25
CA LEU A 8 18.75 -9.71 10.67
C LEU A 8 18.03 -8.41 11.05
N SER A 9 17.29 -7.78 10.11
CA SER A 9 16.52 -6.55 10.42
C SER A 9 15.00 -6.69 10.39
N GLN A 10 14.44 -7.86 10.06
CA GLN A 10 12.99 -8.09 10.18
C GLN A 10 12.59 -8.49 11.61
N LYS A 11 13.01 -7.69 12.59
CA LYS A 11 12.50 -7.80 13.95
C LYS A 11 11.11 -7.17 13.98
N LYS A 12 10.09 -8.03 13.84
CA LYS A 12 8.66 -7.73 14.07
C LYS A 12 8.54 -6.96 15.39
N GLN A 13 8.09 -5.71 15.32
CA GLN A 13 7.83 -4.89 16.51
C GLN A 13 6.31 -4.69 16.66
N PRO A 14 5.73 -4.86 17.87
CA PRO A 14 4.28 -4.82 18.06
C PRO A 14 3.70 -3.41 17.83
N LEU A 15 2.47 -3.37 17.30
CA LEU A 15 1.65 -2.16 17.22
C LEU A 15 1.27 -1.71 18.63
N GLU A 16 1.91 -0.66 19.13
CA GLU A 16 1.45 0.12 20.27
C GLU A 16 1.18 1.57 19.84
N SER A 17 0.12 2.11 20.43
CA SER A 17 -0.68 3.26 20.01
C SER A 17 -0.05 4.63 20.26
N ASP A 18 -0.23 5.50 19.27
CA ASP A 18 -0.60 6.93 19.33
C ASP A 18 0.17 7.89 20.27
N VAL A 19 1.08 8.69 19.68
CA VAL A 19 1.19 10.18 19.77
C VAL A 19 2.40 10.63 18.93
N ASP A 20 2.33 11.86 18.40
CA ASP A 20 3.33 12.59 17.59
C ASP A 20 3.15 12.48 16.08
N GLY A 21 2.98 13.66 15.45
CA GLY A 21 2.72 13.88 14.02
C GLY A 21 3.89 13.50 13.10
N GLN A 22 4.34 12.26 13.18
CA GLN A 22 5.28 11.67 12.27
C GLN A 22 4.50 11.15 11.06
N ILE A 23 4.84 11.63 9.86
CA ILE A 23 4.37 11.04 8.62
C ILE A 23 4.89 9.59 8.61
N ARG A 24 4.08 8.63 9.05
CA ARG A 24 4.36 7.21 8.85
C ARG A 24 4.20 6.95 7.36
N GLY A 25 5.32 6.79 6.68
CA GLY A 25 5.33 6.38 5.28
C GLY A 25 4.66 5.01 5.14
N LEU A 26 3.80 4.88 4.14
CA LEU A 26 3.22 3.59 3.81
C LEU A 26 4.30 2.70 3.20
N VAL A 27 4.54 1.54 3.80
CA VAL A 27 5.49 0.58 3.25
C VAL A 27 4.77 -0.23 2.17
N VAL A 28 5.17 -0.04 0.93
CA VAL A 28 4.66 -0.80 -0.23
C VAL A 28 5.75 -1.73 -0.76
N SER A 29 5.35 -2.90 -1.26
CA SER A 29 6.27 -3.83 -1.92
C SER A 29 6.57 -3.39 -3.36
N ASP A 30 7.68 -3.89 -3.92
CA ASP A 30 8.04 -3.64 -5.33
C ASP A 30 6.93 -4.07 -6.30
N ALA A 31 6.19 -5.13 -5.97
CA ALA A 31 5.05 -5.58 -6.76
C ALA A 31 3.94 -4.51 -6.82
N VAL A 32 3.64 -3.88 -5.69
CA VAL A 32 2.64 -2.80 -5.61
C VAL A 32 3.15 -1.54 -6.32
N LEU A 33 4.43 -1.19 -6.14
CA LEU A 33 5.07 -0.08 -6.85
C LEU A 33 5.01 -0.25 -8.37
N ASN A 34 5.26 -1.46 -8.88
CA ASN A 34 5.18 -1.74 -10.31
C ASN A 34 3.76 -1.55 -10.86
N ILE A 35 2.73 -1.97 -10.10
CA ILE A 35 1.33 -1.74 -10.47
C ILE A 35 1.02 -0.23 -10.49
N MET A 36 1.54 0.55 -9.54
CA MET A 36 1.39 2.00 -9.53
C MET A 36 2.02 2.65 -10.76
N LEU A 37 3.24 2.25 -11.13
CA LEU A 37 3.90 2.75 -12.35
C LEU A 37 3.10 2.40 -13.60
N LEU A 38 2.61 1.17 -13.73
CA LEU A 38 1.78 0.77 -14.88
C LEU A 38 0.49 1.57 -14.99
N ARG A 39 -0.09 1.98 -13.87
CA ARG A 39 -1.40 2.64 -13.82
C ARG A 39 -1.35 4.16 -13.98
N TYR A 40 -0.25 4.79 -13.55
CA TYR A 40 -0.13 6.23 -13.41
C TYR A 40 1.04 6.84 -14.18
N ALA A 41 2.07 6.06 -14.52
CA ALA A 41 3.17 6.59 -15.30
C ALA A 41 2.80 6.68 -16.78
N ASN A 42 3.38 7.67 -17.47
CA ASN A 42 3.25 7.80 -18.91
C ASN A 42 4.12 6.76 -19.66
N TYR A 43 4.10 6.80 -20.99
CA TYR A 43 4.87 5.89 -21.85
C TYR A 43 6.40 5.93 -21.65
N THR A 44 6.92 6.98 -20.98
CA THR A 44 8.35 7.09 -20.59
C THR A 44 8.61 6.67 -19.14
N GLN A 45 7.64 6.03 -18.49
CA GLN A 45 7.68 5.63 -17.08
C GLN A 45 7.88 6.80 -16.10
N LYS A 46 7.41 7.99 -16.48
CA LYS A 46 7.44 9.19 -15.62
C LYS A 46 6.04 9.52 -15.13
N LEU A 47 5.95 9.96 -13.88
CA LEU A 47 4.73 10.48 -13.26
C LEU A 47 4.71 11.99 -13.36
N SER A 48 3.59 12.58 -13.83
CA SER A 48 3.36 14.00 -13.60
C SER A 48 3.03 14.22 -12.12
N PHE A 49 3.10 15.47 -11.65
CA PHE A 49 2.69 15.79 -10.28
C PHE A 49 1.23 15.41 -10.00
N ALA A 50 0.33 15.63 -10.97
CA ALA A 50 -1.07 15.26 -10.85
C ALA A 50 -1.26 13.73 -10.75
N ASP A 51 -0.53 12.95 -11.57
CA ASP A 51 -0.58 11.49 -11.52
C ASP A 51 -0.04 10.96 -10.19
N PHE A 52 1.04 11.57 -9.68
CA PHE A 52 1.60 11.24 -8.38
C PHE A 52 0.59 11.51 -7.25
N VAL A 53 -0.02 12.70 -7.21
CA VAL A 53 -1.02 13.03 -6.19
C VAL A 53 -2.22 12.08 -6.28
N SER A 54 -2.72 11.80 -7.49
CA SER A 54 -3.81 10.84 -7.70
C SER A 54 -3.45 9.42 -7.22
N CYS A 55 -2.23 8.98 -7.49
CA CYS A 55 -1.70 7.70 -7.02
C CYS A 55 -1.64 7.64 -5.49
N MET A 56 -1.16 8.70 -4.84
CA MET A 56 -1.04 8.75 -3.38
C MET A 56 -2.41 8.79 -2.70
N ILE A 57 -3.37 9.56 -3.22
CA ILE A 57 -4.75 9.56 -2.72
C ILE A 57 -5.35 8.16 -2.84
N ARG A 58 -5.22 7.51 -4.01
CA ARG A 58 -5.76 6.16 -4.19
C ARG A 58 -5.11 5.17 -3.23
N LEU A 59 -3.79 5.22 -3.07
CA LEU A 59 -3.05 4.36 -2.14
C LEU A 59 -3.53 4.53 -0.69
N GLU A 60 -3.70 5.77 -0.25
CA GLU A 60 -4.23 6.07 1.09
C GLU A 60 -5.66 5.53 1.26
N THR A 61 -6.54 5.79 0.28
CA THR A 61 -7.93 5.33 0.29
C THR A 61 -8.02 3.81 0.36
N VAL A 62 -7.32 3.07 -0.52
CA VAL A 62 -7.38 1.60 -0.51
C VAL A 62 -6.75 1.00 0.74
N THR A 63 -5.75 1.65 1.33
CA THR A 63 -5.20 1.24 2.63
C THR A 63 -6.23 1.39 3.74
N LYS A 64 -6.92 2.53 3.81
CA LYS A 64 -7.98 2.76 4.80
C LYS A 64 -9.13 1.76 4.63
N VAL A 65 -9.54 1.50 3.38
CA VAL A 65 -10.55 0.46 3.08
C VAL A 65 -10.06 -0.91 3.56
N PHE A 66 -8.82 -1.30 3.28
CA PHE A 66 -8.25 -2.56 3.77
C PHE A 66 -8.26 -2.64 5.30
N GLN A 67 -7.78 -1.59 5.98
CA GLN A 67 -7.73 -1.52 7.45
C GLN A 67 -9.12 -1.62 8.09
N ASN A 68 -10.14 -1.06 7.45
CA ASN A 68 -11.52 -1.13 7.93
C ASN A 68 -12.15 -2.52 7.73
N LEU A 69 -11.70 -3.27 6.72
CA LEU A 69 -12.29 -4.56 6.36
C LEU A 69 -11.52 -5.76 6.96
N THR A 70 -10.24 -5.59 7.27
CA THR A 70 -9.42 -6.66 7.84
C THR A 70 -9.75 -6.89 9.31
N LYS A 71 -9.81 -8.16 9.72
CA LYS A 71 -10.02 -8.54 11.13
C LYS A 71 -8.70 -8.76 11.86
N ASP A 72 -7.66 -9.16 11.13
CA ASP A 72 -6.38 -9.62 11.66
C ASP A 72 -5.18 -8.78 11.18
N GLY A 73 -5.40 -7.83 10.27
CA GLY A 73 -4.35 -7.02 9.64
C GLY A 73 -3.55 -7.78 8.59
N VAL A 74 -3.89 -9.04 8.28
CA VAL A 74 -3.16 -9.90 7.35
C VAL A 74 -3.91 -10.00 6.02
N GLY A 75 -5.24 -10.09 6.07
CA GLY A 75 -6.06 -10.23 4.87
C GLY A 75 -7.49 -9.76 5.03
N VAL A 76 -8.22 -9.84 3.93
CA VAL A 76 -9.66 -9.55 3.85
C VAL A 76 -10.33 -10.68 3.08
N TYR A 77 -11.50 -11.12 3.55
CA TYR A 77 -12.36 -12.04 2.83
C TYR A 77 -13.60 -11.28 2.34
N LEU A 78 -13.86 -11.33 1.03
CA LEU A 78 -14.95 -10.62 0.38
C LEU A 78 -15.80 -11.60 -0.41
N SER A 79 -17.11 -11.36 -0.42
CA SER A 79 -17.99 -11.92 -1.43
C SER A 79 -17.66 -11.35 -2.82
N ALA A 80 -18.13 -12.03 -3.87
CA ALA A 80 -17.94 -11.55 -5.24
C ALA A 80 -18.55 -10.15 -5.45
N GLU A 81 -19.69 -9.85 -4.81
CA GLU A 81 -20.35 -8.56 -4.92
C GLU A 81 -19.56 -7.45 -4.23
N GLU A 82 -19.10 -7.67 -2.99
CA GLU A 82 -18.28 -6.70 -2.27
C GLU A 82 -16.97 -6.40 -3.01
N TRP A 83 -16.34 -7.43 -3.59
CA TRP A 83 -15.17 -7.25 -4.43
C TRP A 83 -15.46 -6.36 -5.65
N MET A 84 -16.56 -6.63 -6.38
CA MET A 84 -16.98 -5.81 -7.52
C MET A 84 -17.27 -4.37 -7.13
N GLN A 85 -17.96 -4.15 -6.01
CA GLN A 85 -18.26 -2.81 -5.51
C GLN A 85 -16.98 -2.02 -5.20
N ILE A 86 -15.98 -2.66 -4.58
CA ILE A 86 -14.70 -2.01 -4.26
C ILE A 86 -13.94 -1.62 -5.52
N ILE A 87 -13.82 -2.52 -6.51
CA ILE A 87 -13.05 -2.22 -7.73
C ILE A 87 -13.75 -1.21 -8.64
N MET A 88 -15.10 -1.19 -8.67
CA MET A 88 -15.88 -0.30 -9.54
C MET A 88 -16.06 1.10 -8.96
N SER A 89 -16.02 1.25 -7.63
CA SER A 89 -16.11 2.56 -6.96
C SER A 89 -14.77 3.30 -6.86
N SER A 90 -13.65 2.65 -7.21
CA SER A 90 -12.29 3.17 -7.04
C SER A 90 -11.71 3.89 -8.25
#